data_AF-A0A973MG53-F1
#
_entry.id   AF-A0A973MG53-F1
#
_cell.length_a   1.000
_cell.length_b   1.000
_cell.length_c   1.000
_cell.angle_alpha   90.00
_cell.angle_beta   90.00
_cell.angle_gamma   90.00
#
_symmetry.space_group_name_H-M   'P 1'
#
loop_
_entity.id
_entity.type
_entity.pdbx_description
1 polymer ?
#
loop_
_entity_poly.entity_id
_entity_poly.type
_entity_poly.pdbx_seq_one_letter_code
_entity_poly.pdbx_strand_id
1 'polypeptide(L)'
;MKVERPGEATGFVCFDDHGRATVDFAGIPQTTLGRTLEVIFGCDWFDEGPEGIAAAPPGTYNWDDEATYAEFEIKVAADATASICMSYVTVEDAVVLLDELQTHLTEHTVGGPAPPDEQR
;
A
#
# COMPACT_ATOMS: atom_id res chain seq x y z
N MET A 1 9.18 -7.93 9.97
CA MET A 1 7.93 -8.68 10.23
C MET A 1 7.39 -9.17 8.90
N LYS A 2 6.96 -10.44 8.77
CA LYS A 2 6.36 -10.99 7.54
C LYS A 2 4.88 -11.27 7.78
N VAL A 3 4.00 -10.85 6.88
CA VAL A 3 2.55 -11.10 6.96
C VAL A 3 2.14 -11.99 5.78
N GLU A 4 1.56 -13.15 6.07
CA GLU A 4 1.06 -14.10 5.06
C GLU A 4 -0.33 -14.61 5.47
N ARG A 5 -1.36 -14.20 4.73
CA ARG A 5 -2.71 -14.75 4.84
C ARG A 5 -3.33 -14.90 3.44
N PRO A 6 -3.96 -16.04 3.11
CA PRO A 6 -4.56 -16.25 1.79
C PRO A 6 -5.66 -15.20 1.49
N GLY A 7 -5.55 -14.50 0.36
CA GLY A 7 -6.50 -13.46 -0.04
C GLY A 7 -6.30 -12.09 0.63
N GLU A 8 -5.25 -11.93 1.43
CA GLU A 8 -4.85 -10.65 2.03
C GLU A 8 -3.50 -10.18 1.45
N ALA A 9 -3.21 -8.88 1.58
CA ALA A 9 -1.91 -8.34 1.21
C ALA A 9 -0.79 -9.06 1.97
N THR A 10 0.29 -9.39 1.26
CA THR A 10 1.44 -10.09 1.83
C THR A 10 2.70 -9.27 1.66
N GLY A 11 3.57 -9.27 2.67
CA GLY A 11 4.75 -8.43 2.61
C GLY A 11 5.66 -8.54 3.82
N PHE A 12 6.67 -7.69 3.83
CA PHE A 12 7.58 -7.53 4.95
C PHE A 12 7.95 -6.09 5.25
N VAL A 13 8.39 -5.89 6.49
CA VAL A 13 9.14 -4.70 6.91
C VAL A 13 10.46 -5.14 7.55
N CYS A 14 11.56 -4.53 7.14
CA CYS A 14 12.87 -4.67 7.76
C CYS A 14 13.46 -3.31 8.12
N PHE A 15 14.41 -3.32 9.06
CA PHE A 15 15.10 -2.13 9.55
C PHE A 15 16.60 -2.31 9.32
N ASP A 16 17.26 -1.25 8.86
CA ASP A 16 18.72 -1.23 8.74
C ASP A 16 19.41 -0.73 10.02
N ASP A 17 20.74 -0.74 10.00
CA ASP A 17 21.59 -0.27 11.11
C ASP A 17 21.67 1.26 11.23
N HIS A 18 21.09 1.99 10.28
CA HIS A 18 20.98 3.45 10.26
C HIS A 18 19.62 3.95 10.75
N GLY A 19 18.72 3.05 11.16
CA GLY A 19 17.38 3.38 11.62
C GLY A 19 16.42 3.75 10.50
N ARG A 20 16.66 3.26 9.27
CA ARG A 20 15.70 3.32 8.16
C ARG A 20 14.93 2.02 8.03
N ALA A 21 13.79 2.10 7.37
CA ALA A 21 12.95 0.95 7.09
C ALA A 21 12.89 0.67 5.58
N THR A 22 12.74 -0.61 5.25
CA THR A 22 12.27 -1.04 3.93
C THR A 22 10.98 -1.79 4.10
N VAL A 23 9.99 -1.44 3.28
CA VAL A 23 8.65 -2.03 3.26
C VAL A 23 8.40 -2.58 1.86
N ASP A 24 7.91 -3.82 1.76
CA ASP A 24 7.54 -4.44 0.50
C ASP A 24 6.25 -5.25 0.70
N PHE A 25 5.18 -4.84 0.04
CA PHE A 25 3.88 -5.52 0.09
C PHE A 25 3.27 -5.66 -1.31
N ALA A 26 2.57 -6.77 -1.51
CA ALA A 26 1.87 -7.08 -2.75
C ALA A 26 0.44 -7.61 -2.49
N GLY A 27 -0.38 -7.61 -3.53
CA GLY A 27 -1.77 -8.09 -3.47
C GLY A 27 -2.71 -7.12 -2.76
N ILE A 28 -2.37 -5.84 -2.73
CA ILE A 28 -3.19 -4.78 -2.12
C ILE A 28 -4.23 -4.32 -3.15
N PRO A 29 -5.51 -4.16 -2.82
CA PRO A 29 -6.45 -3.49 -3.72
C PRO A 29 -5.92 -2.09 -4.09
N GLN A 30 -5.90 -1.75 -5.39
CA GLN A 30 -5.32 -0.49 -5.88
C GLN A 30 -5.91 0.74 -5.18
N THR A 31 -7.22 0.75 -4.96
CA THR A 31 -7.92 1.84 -4.27
C THR A 31 -7.53 1.96 -2.80
N THR A 32 -7.27 0.84 -2.13
CA THR A 32 -6.74 0.82 -0.75
C THR A 32 -5.34 1.39 -0.68
N LEU A 33 -4.45 0.99 -1.61
CA LEU A 33 -3.09 1.53 -1.66
C LEU A 33 -3.11 3.04 -1.93
N GLY A 34 -3.93 3.50 -2.89
CA GLY A 34 -4.06 4.92 -3.21
C GLY A 34 -4.46 5.78 -2.00
N ARG A 35 -5.50 5.37 -1.25
CA ARG A 35 -5.93 6.07 -0.03
C ARG A 35 -4.87 6.07 1.07
N THR A 36 -4.17 4.96 1.24
CA THR A 36 -3.09 4.83 2.22
C THR A 36 -1.97 5.83 1.92
N LEU A 37 -1.59 5.96 0.65
CA LEU A 37 -0.52 6.87 0.22
C LEU A 37 -0.94 8.34 0.29
N GLU A 38 -2.24 8.62 0.09
CA GLU A 38 -2.79 9.96 0.27
C GLU A 38 -2.62 10.48 1.70
N VAL A 39 -2.72 9.61 2.71
CA VAL A 39 -2.49 9.98 4.12
C VAL A 39 -1.02 10.35 4.38
N ILE A 40 -0.08 9.65 3.72
CA ILE A 40 1.36 9.83 3.96
C ILE A 40 1.90 11.03 3.16
N PHE A 41 1.54 11.13 1.88
CA PHE A 41 2.16 12.06 0.93
C PHE A 41 1.21 13.18 0.46
N GLY A 42 -0.08 13.12 0.80
CA GLY A 42 -1.13 14.02 0.29
C GLY A 42 -1.72 13.54 -1.04
N CYS A 43 -2.58 14.33 -1.71
CA CYS A 43 -3.08 13.98 -3.05
C CYS A 43 -2.13 14.43 -4.16
N ASP A 44 -1.37 15.50 -3.92
CA ASP A 44 -0.61 16.23 -4.95
C ASP A 44 0.77 15.61 -5.25
N TRP A 45 1.13 14.51 -4.57
CA TRP A 45 2.42 13.86 -4.75
C TRP A 45 2.51 12.99 -6.02
N PHE A 46 1.37 12.64 -6.63
CA PHE A 46 1.33 11.77 -7.81
C PHE A 46 0.83 12.52 -9.06
N ASP A 47 1.72 12.68 -10.04
CA ASP A 47 1.50 13.56 -11.19
C ASP A 47 0.48 13.02 -12.23
N GLU A 48 0.16 11.73 -12.25
CA GLU A 48 -0.71 11.18 -13.31
C GLU A 48 -2.20 11.46 -13.12
N GLY A 49 -2.62 12.05 -12.00
CA GLY A 49 -4.01 12.51 -11.84
C GLY A 49 -4.44 12.81 -10.41
N PRO A 50 -5.59 13.49 -10.24
CA PRO A 50 -6.07 13.97 -8.94
C PRO A 50 -6.49 12.84 -7.98
N GLU A 51 -6.68 11.62 -8.47
CA GLU A 51 -7.00 10.43 -7.66
C GLU A 51 -5.76 9.57 -7.36
N GLY A 52 -4.57 10.04 -7.73
CA GLY A 52 -3.33 9.35 -7.41
C GLY A 52 -3.23 7.94 -8.00
N ILE A 53 -2.61 7.05 -7.23
CA ILE A 53 -2.50 5.61 -7.54
C ILE A 53 -3.87 4.93 -7.62
N ALA A 54 -4.93 5.47 -7.00
CA ALA A 54 -6.25 4.83 -7.00
C ALA A 54 -6.88 4.75 -8.40
N ALA A 55 -6.47 5.63 -9.33
CA ALA A 55 -6.96 5.66 -10.71
C ALA A 55 -5.86 5.49 -11.77
N ALA A 56 -4.62 5.27 -11.35
CA ALA A 56 -3.49 5.07 -12.24
C ALA A 56 -3.71 3.85 -13.17
N PRO A 57 -3.33 3.92 -14.46
CA PRO A 57 -3.38 2.76 -15.34
C PRO A 57 -2.42 1.65 -14.87
N PRO A 58 -2.60 0.40 -15.33
CA PRO A 58 -1.64 -0.66 -15.05
C PRO A 58 -0.23 -0.28 -15.53
N GLY A 59 0.76 -0.45 -14.66
CA GLY A 59 2.10 0.08 -14.91
C GLY A 59 3.05 -0.07 -13.72
N THR A 60 4.26 0.43 -13.90
CA THR A 60 5.27 0.55 -12.83
C THR A 60 5.66 2.00 -12.69
N TYR A 61 5.55 2.50 -11.47
CA TYR A 61 5.76 3.89 -11.09
C TYR A 61 6.93 3.92 -10.11
N ASN A 62 7.97 4.67 -10.45
CA ASN A 62 9.15 4.81 -9.61
C ASN A 62 9.40 6.28 -9.32
N TRP A 63 9.81 6.57 -8.10
CA TRP A 63 10.28 7.90 -7.73
C TRP A 63 11.30 7.80 -6.60
N ASP A 64 12.18 8.79 -6.56
CA ASP A 64 13.19 8.96 -5.52
C ASP A 64 12.99 10.33 -4.88
N ASP A 65 12.98 10.39 -3.56
CA ASP A 65 12.97 11.65 -2.82
C ASP A 65 14.41 12.11 -2.60
N GLU A 66 14.83 13.14 -3.33
CA GLU A 66 16.18 13.70 -3.25
C GLU A 66 16.54 14.23 -1.85
N ALA A 67 15.56 14.64 -1.04
CA ALA A 67 15.81 15.18 0.30
C ALA A 67 16.06 14.08 1.33
N THR A 68 15.37 12.94 1.20
CA THR A 68 15.42 11.85 2.19
C THR A 68 16.21 10.63 1.71
N TYR A 69 16.52 10.56 0.41
CA TYR A 69 17.03 9.39 -0.32
C TYR A 69 16.11 8.17 -0.27
N ALA A 70 14.84 8.38 0.06
CA ALA A 70 13.85 7.31 -0.01
C ALA A 70 13.57 6.96 -1.47
N GLU A 71 13.53 5.67 -1.76
CA GLU A 71 13.23 5.13 -3.09
C GLU A 71 11.90 4.40 -3.04
N PHE A 72 11.14 4.52 -4.11
CA PHE A 72 9.79 3.98 -4.13
C PHE A 72 9.47 3.35 -5.47
N GLU A 73 8.79 2.21 -5.41
CA GLU A 73 8.26 1.50 -6.56
C GLU A 73 6.83 1.07 -6.27
N ILE A 74 5.89 1.46 -7.13
CA ILE A 74 4.52 0.95 -7.12
C ILE A 74 4.24 0.24 -8.44
N LYS A 75 3.67 -0.95 -8.35
CA LYS A 75 3.20 -1.70 -9.52
C LYS A 75 1.69 -1.84 -9.45
N VAL A 76 0.99 -1.39 -10.48
CA VAL A 76 -0.45 -1.57 -10.64
C VAL A 76 -0.68 -2.67 -11.66
N ALA A 77 -1.35 -3.74 -11.24
CA ALA A 77 -1.68 -4.88 -12.08
C ALA A 77 -3.02 -4.66 -12.82
N ALA A 78 -3.24 -5.43 -13.88
CA ALA A 78 -4.45 -5.32 -14.71
C ALA A 78 -5.74 -5.77 -13.99
N ASP A 79 -5.62 -6.48 -12.87
CA ASP A 79 -6.74 -6.95 -12.03
C ASP A 79 -7.09 -5.98 -10.90
N ALA A 80 -6.59 -4.73 -10.95
CA ALA A 80 -6.75 -3.70 -9.93
C ALA A 80 -6.15 -4.08 -8.56
N THR A 81 -5.16 -4.98 -8.54
CA THR A 81 -4.24 -5.12 -7.41
C THR A 81 -2.99 -4.30 -7.61
N ALA A 82 -2.30 -3.98 -6.53
CA ALA A 82 -1.06 -3.24 -6.53
C ALA A 82 -0.04 -3.81 -5.55
N SER A 83 1.22 -3.50 -5.79
CA SER A 83 2.33 -3.69 -4.86
C SER A 83 3.07 -2.39 -4.63
N ILE A 84 3.65 -2.25 -3.44
CA ILE A 84 4.50 -1.13 -3.08
C ILE A 84 5.80 -1.63 -2.46
N CYS A 85 6.91 -1.06 -2.92
CA CYS A 85 8.21 -1.16 -2.28
C CYS A 85 8.67 0.26 -1.90
N MET A 86 8.98 0.47 -0.62
CA MET A 86 9.54 1.70 -0.07
C MET A 86 10.88 1.36 0.56
N SER A 87 11.97 1.95 0.08
CA SER A 87 13.32 1.72 0.59
C SER A 87 13.88 2.99 1.22
N TYR A 88 14.68 2.82 2.28
CA TYR A 88 15.34 3.92 3.02
C TYR A 88 14.38 4.95 3.64
N VAL A 89 13.12 4.58 3.84
CA VAL A 89 12.12 5.45 4.47
C VAL A 89 12.34 5.56 5.97
N THR A 90 11.73 6.57 6.60
CA THR A 90 11.75 6.67 8.05
C THR A 90 10.93 5.52 8.67
N VAL A 91 11.28 5.15 9.91
CA VAL A 91 10.47 4.16 10.66
C VAL A 91 9.06 4.69 10.90
N GLU A 92 8.89 6.01 11.05
CA GLU A 92 7.59 6.65 11.23
C GLU A 92 6.69 6.45 10.00
N ASP A 93 7.19 6.75 8.80
CA ASP A 93 6.43 6.55 7.56
C ASP A 93 6.06 5.08 7.34
N ALA A 94 6.98 4.16 7.66
CA ALA A 94 6.72 2.72 7.58
C ALA A 94 5.62 2.28 8.56
N VAL A 95 5.57 2.86 9.77
CA VAL A 95 4.52 2.58 10.74
C VAL A 95 3.17 3.14 10.28
N VAL A 96 3.14 4.38 9.77
CA VAL A 96 1.91 4.99 9.24
C VAL A 96 1.36 4.16 8.08
N LEU A 97 2.22 3.73 7.14
CA LEU A 97 1.80 2.87 6.03
C LEU A 97 1.14 1.57 6.53
N LEU A 98 1.76 0.90 7.51
CA LEU A 98 1.22 -0.35 8.05
C LEU A 98 -0.13 -0.15 8.75
N ASP A 99 -0.27 0.91 9.53
CA ASP A 99 -1.50 1.21 10.26
C ASP A 99 -2.67 1.54 9.32
N GLU A 100 -2.40 2.36 8.29
CA GLU A 100 -3.38 2.73 7.26
C GLU A 100 -3.76 1.54 6.37
N LEU A 101 -2.78 0.72 5.95
CA LEU A 101 -3.06 -0.52 5.21
C LEU A 101 -3.94 -1.46 6.05
N GLN A 102 -3.62 -1.65 7.32
CA GLN A 102 -4.41 -2.51 8.21
C GLN A 102 -5.84 -1.98 8.37
N THR A 103 -6.00 -0.68 8.58
CA THR A 103 -7.30 -0.02 8.73
C THR A 103 -8.17 -0.23 7.50
N HIS A 104 -7.66 0.15 6.32
CA HIS A 104 -8.41 0.03 5.07
C HIS A 104 -8.71 -1.42 4.65
N LEU A 105 -7.78 -2.36 4.87
CA LEU A 105 -8.02 -3.78 4.57
C LEU A 105 -9.08 -4.39 5.49
N THR A 106 -9.12 -3.96 6.76
CA THR A 106 -10.15 -4.42 7.71
C THR A 106 -11.52 -3.88 7.32
N GLU A 107 -11.62 -2.60 6.94
CA GLU A 107 -12.87 -2.01 6.43
C GLU A 107 -13.38 -2.71 5.17
N HIS A 108 -12.47 -3.07 4.26
CA HIS A 108 -12.80 -3.80 3.03
C HIS A 108 -13.36 -5.21 3.31
N THR A 109 -12.90 -5.87 4.39
CA THR A 109 -13.36 -7.21 4.78
C THR A 109 -14.76 -7.21 5.38
N VAL A 110 -15.18 -6.11 6.04
CA VAL A 110 -16.51 -5.98 6.65
C VAL A 110 -17.60 -5.68 5.60
N GLY A 111 -17.23 -5.36 4.36
CA GLY A 111 -18.16 -5.11 3.24
C GLY A 111 -18.51 -6.32 2.35
N GLY A 112 -18.04 -7.53 2.67
CA GLY A 112 -18.34 -8.74 1.90
C GLY A 112 -19.80 -9.20 2.02
N PRO A 113 -20.38 -9.86 0.99
CA PRO A 113 -21.79 -10.25 1.01
C PRO A 113 -22.09 -11.17 2.19
N ALA A 114 -23.19 -10.87 2.89
CA ALA A 114 -23.70 -11.68 3.99
C ALA A 114 -23.82 -13.16 3.55
N PRO A 115 -23.49 -14.13 4.41
CA PRO A 115 -23.69 -15.54 4.10
C PRO A 115 -25.19 -15.76 3.79
N PRO A 116 -25.53 -16.61 2.81
CA PRO A 116 -26.92 -16.84 2.45
C PRO A 116 -27.66 -17.42 3.66
N ASP A 117 -28.78 -16.77 4.00
CA ASP A 117 -29.73 -17.18 5.03
C ASP A 117 -29.97 -18.70 4.99
N GLU A 118 -29.71 -19.37 6.12
CA GLU A 118 -30.24 -20.71 6.38
C GLU A 118 -31.76 -20.61 6.51
N GLN A 119 -32.46 -20.83 5.40
CA GLN A 119 -33.85 -21.29 5.44
C GLN A 119 -33.89 -22.70 6.02
N ARG A 120 -34.39 -22.85 7.25
CA ARG A 120 -35.23 -23.99 7.64
C ARG A 120 -36.08 -23.72 8.87
#